data_AF-A0A929SKB8-F1
#
_entry.id   AF-A0A929SKB8-F1
#
_cell.length_a   1.000
_cell.length_b   1.000
_cell.length_c   1.000
_cell.angle_alpha   90.00
_cell.angle_beta   90.00
_cell.angle_gamma   90.00
#
_symmetry.space_group_name_H-M   'P 1'
#
loop_
_entity.id
_entity.type
_entity.pdbx_description
1 polymer ?
#
loop_
_entity_poly.entity_id
_entity_poly.type
_entity_poly.pdbx_seq_one_letter_code
_entity_poly.pdbx_strand_id
1 'polypeptide(L)'
;RADWALDISEARLSSFDYDGIPARLFVLDTSTQFVVRRDKFHSLNQLSKEFESKFSYVTAYLKDFLDDGREDIVLTVPTSRPKKFREPIADGLNELRALGLAE
;
A
#
# COMPACT_ATOMS: atom_id res chain seq x y z
N ARG A 1 -16.66 -8.31 -11.44
CA ARG A 1 -15.85 -9.44 -10.92
C ARG A 1 -15.23 -10.09 -12.15
N ALA A 2 -13.90 -10.06 -12.28
CA ALA A 2 -13.21 -10.74 -13.38
C ALA A 2 -13.14 -12.24 -13.05
N ASP A 3 -13.26 -13.11 -14.05
CA ASP A 3 -13.13 -14.58 -13.88
C ASP A 3 -11.71 -15.01 -13.47
N TRP A 4 -10.77 -14.06 -13.48
CA TRP A 4 -9.36 -14.23 -13.14
C TRP A 4 -8.94 -13.05 -12.25
N ALA A 5 -8.97 -13.26 -10.95
CA ALA A 5 -8.34 -12.37 -9.97
C ALA A 5 -7.42 -13.21 -9.10
N LEU A 6 -6.25 -12.66 -8.78
CA LEU A 6 -5.33 -13.29 -7.85
C LEU A 6 -5.85 -13.05 -6.43
N ASP A 7 -6.33 -14.12 -5.79
CA ASP A 7 -6.82 -14.04 -4.43
C ASP A 7 -5.68 -14.13 -3.44
N ILE A 8 -5.42 -13.03 -2.73
CA ILE A 8 -4.45 -12.95 -1.65
C ILE A 8 -5.09 -12.51 -0.34
N SER A 9 -6.43 -12.51 -0.22
CA SER A 9 -7.08 -11.96 0.99
C SER A 9 -6.70 -12.74 2.25
N GLU A 10 -6.46 -14.04 2.13
CA GLU A 10 -6.05 -14.90 3.26
C GLU A 10 -4.52 -15.06 3.37
N ALA A 11 -3.74 -14.33 2.55
CA ALA A 11 -2.29 -14.51 2.49
C ALA A 11 -1.57 -13.94 3.73
N ARG A 12 -0.66 -14.74 4.29
CA ARG A 12 0.29 -14.29 5.34
C ARG A 12 1.61 -13.89 4.73
N LEU A 13 1.72 -12.61 4.35
CA LEU A 13 2.83 -12.10 3.57
C LEU A 13 4.03 -11.71 4.45
N SER A 14 5.24 -12.11 4.06
CA SER A 14 6.50 -11.59 4.62
C SER A 14 7.02 -10.39 3.84
N SER A 15 6.68 -10.32 2.57
CA SER A 15 6.95 -9.26 1.61
C SER A 15 5.95 -9.43 0.46
N PHE A 16 5.78 -8.39 -0.34
CA PHE A 16 4.88 -8.42 -1.48
C PHE A 16 5.43 -7.47 -2.55
N ASP A 17 5.93 -8.06 -3.63
CA ASP A 17 6.48 -7.35 -4.78
C ASP A 17 5.84 -7.94 -6.03
N TYR A 18 5.40 -7.08 -6.92
CA TYR A 18 4.77 -7.45 -8.16
C TYR A 18 4.91 -6.30 -9.17
N ASP A 19 4.77 -6.62 -10.46
CA ASP A 19 4.84 -5.64 -11.53
C ASP A 19 3.80 -5.93 -12.61
N GLY A 20 3.28 -4.87 -13.24
CA GLY A 20 2.36 -4.96 -14.37
C GLY A 20 0.95 -5.49 -14.08
N ILE A 21 0.57 -5.73 -12.82
CA ILE A 21 -0.77 -6.24 -12.44
C ILE A 21 -1.61 -5.13 -11.80
N PRO A 22 -2.67 -4.64 -12.47
CA PRO A 22 -3.59 -3.67 -11.87
C PRO A 22 -4.26 -4.16 -10.58
N ALA A 23 -4.44 -3.27 -9.61
CA ALA A 23 -5.03 -3.58 -8.30
C ALA A 23 -6.42 -4.25 -8.40
N ARG A 24 -7.23 -3.88 -9.41
CA ARG A 24 -8.56 -4.47 -9.66
C ARG A 24 -8.56 -5.99 -9.94
N LEU A 25 -7.39 -6.57 -10.21
CA LEU A 25 -7.20 -7.99 -10.48
C LEU A 25 -6.76 -8.77 -9.24
N PHE A 26 -6.74 -8.14 -8.07
CA PHE A 26 -6.53 -8.83 -6.80
C PHE A 26 -7.83 -8.91 -6.00
N VAL A 27 -7.98 -10.00 -5.25
CA VAL A 27 -8.90 -10.05 -4.11
C VAL A 27 -8.07 -9.79 -2.87
N LEU A 28 -8.41 -8.72 -2.15
CA LEU A 28 -7.60 -8.16 -1.08
C LEU A 28 -8.31 -8.25 0.27
N ASP A 29 -7.54 -8.44 1.34
CA ASP A 29 -7.98 -8.19 2.71
C ASP A 29 -7.76 -6.71 3.05
N THR A 30 -8.84 -5.94 3.07
CA THR A 30 -8.80 -4.50 3.34
C THR A 30 -8.28 -4.17 4.75
N SER A 31 -8.17 -5.12 5.67
CA SER A 31 -7.58 -4.84 6.99
C SER A 31 -6.05 -4.79 6.95
N THR A 32 -5.41 -5.43 5.97
CA THR A 32 -3.94 -5.56 5.89
C THR A 32 -3.34 -5.23 4.52
N GLN A 33 -4.19 -5.03 3.50
CA GLN A 33 -3.80 -4.80 2.11
C GLN A 33 -4.57 -3.58 1.61
N PHE A 34 -3.84 -2.67 0.97
CA PHE A 34 -4.29 -1.31 0.68
C PHE A 34 -4.05 -1.01 -0.78
N VAL A 35 -4.97 -0.28 -1.40
CA VAL A 35 -4.77 0.24 -2.75
C VAL A 35 -4.51 1.74 -2.69
N VAL A 36 -3.42 2.17 -3.31
CA VAL A 36 -3.14 3.59 -3.59
C VAL A 36 -3.34 3.80 -5.08
N ARG A 37 -4.09 4.83 -5.44
CA ARG A 37 -4.42 5.15 -6.83
C ARG A 37 -3.88 6.52 -7.21
N ARG A 38 -3.41 6.65 -8.45
CA ARG A 38 -2.75 7.86 -8.96
C ARG A 38 -3.68 9.08 -8.98
N ASP A 39 -4.98 8.85 -9.21
CA ASP A 39 -6.02 9.88 -9.16
C ASP A 39 -6.18 10.48 -7.75
N LYS A 40 -5.95 9.68 -6.70
CA LYS A 40 -5.99 10.11 -5.30
C LYS A 40 -4.64 10.61 -4.78
N PHE A 41 -3.54 9.96 -5.19
CA PHE A 41 -2.18 10.26 -4.76
C PHE A 41 -1.26 10.50 -5.96
N HIS A 42 -0.98 11.76 -6.23
CA HIS A 42 -0.22 12.23 -7.39
C HIS A 42 1.03 13.03 -7.00
N SER A 43 1.24 13.33 -5.72
CA SER A 43 2.43 14.03 -5.24
C SER A 43 2.72 13.76 -3.77
N LEU A 44 4.01 13.65 -3.42
CA LEU A 44 4.47 13.62 -2.02
C LEU A 44 4.04 14.87 -1.24
N ASN A 45 3.78 16.01 -1.91
CA ASN A 45 3.31 17.23 -1.25
C ASN A 45 1.91 17.09 -0.62
N GLN A 46 1.20 15.99 -0.89
CA GLN A 46 -0.06 15.65 -0.20
C GLN A 46 0.17 15.11 1.21
N LEU A 47 1.41 14.74 1.55
CA LEU A 47 1.81 14.26 2.87
C LEU A 47 2.39 15.43 3.68
N SER A 48 2.20 15.39 5.00
CA SER A 48 2.88 16.32 5.88
C SER A 48 4.33 15.87 6.14
N LYS A 49 5.20 16.81 6.53
CA LYS A 49 6.58 16.47 6.92
C LYS A 49 6.62 15.51 8.12
N GLU A 50 5.64 15.61 9.01
CA GLU A 50 5.47 14.70 10.15
C GLU A 50 5.14 13.28 9.68
N PHE A 51 4.27 13.14 8.68
CA PHE A 51 3.97 11.84 8.06
C PHE A 51 5.25 11.25 7.45
N GLU A 52 5.94 12.02 6.61
CA GLU A 52 7.16 11.57 5.92
C GLU A 52 8.25 11.10 6.90
N SER A 53 8.44 11.87 7.98
CA SER A 53 9.41 11.56 9.03
C SER A 53 9.02 10.30 9.84
N LYS A 54 7.73 10.18 10.20
CA LYS A 54 7.23 9.08 11.04
C LYS A 54 7.11 7.76 10.27
N PHE A 55 6.72 7.82 9.00
CA PHE A 55 6.41 6.65 8.16
C PHE A 55 7.33 6.58 6.94
N SER A 56 8.64 6.69 7.17
CA SER A 56 9.66 6.74 6.12
C SER A 56 9.63 5.53 5.17
N TYR A 57 9.32 4.34 5.69
CA TYR A 57 9.18 3.13 4.87
C TYR A 57 8.01 3.26 3.89
N VAL A 58 6.83 3.68 4.36
CA VAL A 58 5.65 3.87 3.51
C VAL A 58 5.89 4.99 2.50
N THR A 59 6.56 6.07 2.95
CA THR A 59 6.93 7.20 2.10
C THR A 59 7.87 6.78 0.95
N ALA A 60 8.81 5.87 1.20
CA ALA A 60 9.68 5.32 0.16
C ALA A 60 8.88 4.57 -0.92
N TYR A 61 7.95 3.69 -0.53
CA TYR A 61 7.08 2.98 -1.49
C TYR A 61 6.19 3.93 -2.29
N LEU A 62 5.68 4.98 -1.66
CA LEU A 62 4.88 6.00 -2.36
C LEU A 62 5.72 6.80 -3.36
N LYS A 63 6.99 7.07 -3.04
CA LYS A 63 7.92 7.70 -3.97
C LYS A 63 8.19 6.80 -5.18
N ASP A 64 8.48 5.52 -4.95
CA ASP A 64 8.71 4.56 -6.03
C ASP A 64 7.46 4.42 -6.91
N PHE A 65 6.26 4.35 -6.30
CA PHE A 65 4.99 4.39 -7.03
C PHE A 65 4.83 5.65 -7.90
N LEU A 66 5.25 6.81 -7.39
CA LEU A 66 5.17 8.06 -8.15
C LEU A 66 6.11 8.07 -9.36
N ASP A 67 7.33 7.56 -9.18
CA ASP A 67 8.39 7.52 -10.18
C ASP A 67 8.08 6.49 -11.30
N ASP A 68 7.46 5.36 -10.97
CA ASP A 68 7.12 4.29 -11.95
C ASP A 68 5.98 4.67 -12.91
N GLY A 69 5.20 5.71 -12.59
CA GLY A 69 4.08 6.15 -13.43
C GLY A 69 2.89 5.17 -13.48
N ARG A 70 2.77 4.28 -12.48
CA ARG A 70 1.66 3.32 -12.37
C ARG A 70 0.34 4.02 -12.02
N GLU A 71 -0.79 3.47 -12.50
CA GLU A 71 -2.13 3.97 -12.18
C GLU A 71 -2.58 3.60 -10.76
N ASP A 72 -2.17 2.43 -10.27
CA ASP A 72 -2.44 1.95 -8.93
C ASP A 72 -1.31 1.06 -8.39
N ILE A 73 -1.27 0.91 -7.07
CA ILE A 73 -0.37 -0.01 -6.36
C ILE A 73 -1.08 -0.63 -5.15
N VAL A 74 -0.78 -1.89 -4.88
CA VAL A 74 -1.20 -2.65 -3.71
C VAL A 74 -0.04 -2.63 -2.71
N LEU A 75 -0.28 -2.05 -1.55
CA LEU A 75 0.65 -2.05 -0.42
C LEU A 75 0.13 -2.99 0.65
N THR A 76 1.00 -3.83 1.21
CA THR A 76 0.60 -4.86 2.18
C THR A 76 1.36 -4.72 3.49
N VAL A 77 0.66 -4.94 4.60
CA VAL A 77 1.29 -5.17 5.90
C VAL A 77 1.95 -6.56 5.86
N PRO A 78 3.25 -6.69 6.22
CA PRO A 78 3.93 -7.97 6.24
C PRO A 78 3.51 -8.77 7.48
N THR A 79 2.32 -9.37 7.45
CA THR A 79 1.66 -9.99 8.60
C THR A 79 2.45 -11.15 9.21
N SER A 80 3.32 -11.81 8.45
CA SER A 80 4.19 -12.89 8.96
C SER A 80 5.47 -12.40 9.65
N ARG A 81 5.79 -11.10 9.55
CA ARG A 81 6.97 -10.52 10.22
C ARG A 81 6.68 -10.18 11.69
N PRO A 82 7.73 -10.07 12.53
CA PRO A 82 7.59 -9.67 13.93
C PRO A 82 6.87 -8.33 14.10
N LYS A 83 6.13 -8.20 15.20
CA LYS A 83 5.32 -7.02 15.56
C LYS A 83 6.07 -5.69 15.36
N LYS A 84 7.31 -5.60 15.89
CA LYS A 84 8.19 -4.42 15.78
C LYS A 84 8.47 -3.96 14.34
N PHE A 85 8.36 -4.86 13.36
CA PHE A 85 8.58 -4.54 11.95
C PHE A 85 7.27 -4.18 11.25
N ARG A 86 6.19 -4.93 11.52
CA ARG A 86 4.92 -4.74 10.82
C ARG A 86 4.09 -3.56 11.34
N GLU A 87 4.18 -3.22 12.63
CA GLU A 87 3.35 -2.15 13.22
C GLU A 87 3.61 -0.78 12.60
N PRO A 88 4.86 -0.29 12.46
CA PRO A 88 5.08 1.02 11.84
C PRO A 88 4.56 1.11 10.40
N ILE A 89 4.59 0.00 9.65
CA ILE A 89 4.04 -0.09 8.30
C ILE A 89 2.52 -0.06 8.33
N ALA A 90 1.90 -0.87 9.20
CA ALA A 90 0.45 -0.89 9.37
C ALA A 90 -0.09 0.49 9.80
N ASP A 91 0.58 1.15 10.73
CA ASP A 91 0.21 2.49 11.19
C ASP A 91 0.28 3.50 10.05
N GLY A 92 1.35 3.49 9.24
CA GLY A 92 1.49 4.39 8.10
C GLY A 92 0.44 4.14 7.00
N LEU A 93 0.11 2.87 6.71
CA LEU A 93 -0.93 2.54 5.74
C LEU A 93 -2.33 2.91 6.23
N ASN A 94 -2.62 2.71 7.52
CA ASN A 94 -3.87 3.16 8.13
C ASN A 94 -4.00 4.68 8.14
N GLU A 95 -2.89 5.40 8.37
CA GLU A 95 -2.88 6.87 8.27
C GLU A 95 -3.17 7.34 6.84
N LEU A 96 -2.59 6.70 5.81
CA LEU A 96 -2.95 7.00 4.42
C LEU A 96 -4.44 6.80 4.12
N ARG A 97 -5.02 5.72 4.66
CA ARG A 97 -6.47 5.48 4.56
C ARG A 97 -7.26 6.58 5.27
N ALA A 98 -6.84 7.00 6.46
CA ALA A 98 -7.49 8.08 7.20
C ALA A 98 -7.45 9.42 6.45
N LEU A 99 -6.39 9.67 5.68
CA LEU A 99 -6.27 10.82 4.77
C LEU A 99 -7.07 10.67 3.46
N GLY A 100 -7.69 9.51 3.22
CA GLY A 100 -8.41 9.21 1.98
C GLY A 100 -7.51 8.95 0.77
N LEU A 101 -6.21 8.75 1.00
CA LEU A 101 -5.19 8.51 -0.05
C LEU A 101 -5.01 7.03 -0.38
N ALA A 102 -5.51 6.14 0.48
CA ALA A 102 -5.54 4.69 0.29
C ALA A 102 -6.92 4.11 0.62
N GLU A 103 -7.24 2.95 0.08
CA GLU A 103 -8.44 2.15 0.38
C GLU A 103 -8.07 0.76 0.90
#